data_AF-A0A535HP59-F1
#
_entry.id   AF-A0A535HP59-F1
#
_cell.length_a   1.000
_cell.length_b   1.000
_cell.length_c   1.000
_cell.angle_alpha   90.00
_cell.angle_beta   90.00
_cell.angle_gamma   90.00
#
_symmetry.space_group_name_H-M   'P 1'
#
loop_
_entity.id
_entity.type
_entity.pdbx_description
1 polymer ?
#
loop_
_entity_poly.entity_id
_entity_poly.type
_entity_poly.pdbx_seq_one_letter_code
_entity_poly.pdbx_strand_id
1 'polypeptide(L)'
;MSAAGWVGGALLAATPMPRPVRYRLRLRHADAARSADAIAGAALPVVLTTVVLTAVLAAVPVVAAGLRPLWAGVAIGLLTGVPFVLERRGLRRRLQGMTLPPDPVDQLPDDIDLDAVVATVRSAGDAPDLDGMRVLALATASVGDSRSARAYALRTAQLDPERWEVLLETGWTLCLRGRFGEGVRLLDRASQLRSGDPRSERVHAAGLLLAGRLRDAVAALNRAEGRPGERPLGLARRSANPEQSDVQLHQQRTRTAQADSEDEVGPADRRPVAAPPDPREDGDAHDAEPTREEDHRGDTDQTAREVTHGGPER
;
A
#
# COMPACT_ATOMS: atom_id res chain seq x y z
N MET A 1 15.05 -4.82 21.03
CA MET A 1 15.38 -3.53 20.37
C MET A 1 16.89 -3.41 20.29
N SER A 2 17.47 -3.28 19.09
CA SER A 2 18.92 -3.17 18.94
C SER A 2 19.42 -1.75 19.28
N ALA A 3 20.63 -1.64 19.82
CA ALA A 3 21.27 -0.35 20.12
C ALA A 3 21.33 0.58 18.90
N ALA A 4 21.51 0.00 17.71
CA ALA A 4 21.51 0.72 16.44
C ALA A 4 20.18 1.45 16.14
N GLY A 5 19.03 0.83 16.48
CA GLY A 5 17.72 1.45 16.30
C GLY A 5 17.48 2.67 17.20
N TRP A 6 18.10 2.69 18.38
CA TRP A 6 17.99 3.80 19.33
C TRP A 6 18.81 5.02 18.89
N VAL A 7 20.05 4.80 18.48
CA VAL A 7 20.95 5.87 17.98
C VAL A 7 20.38 6.50 16.72
N GLY A 8 19.89 5.68 15.77
CA GLY A 8 19.23 6.16 14.57
C GLY A 8 17.98 6.98 14.86
N GLY A 9 17.15 6.55 15.83
CA GLY A 9 15.96 7.27 16.26
C GLY A 9 16.27 8.62 16.92
N ALA A 10 17.30 8.68 17.76
CA ALA A 10 17.73 9.91 18.44
C ALA A 10 18.23 10.96 17.44
N LEU A 11 19.06 10.56 16.46
CA LEU A 11 19.54 11.43 15.38
C LEU A 11 18.40 11.97 14.51
N LEU A 12 17.41 11.13 14.19
CA LEU A 12 16.20 11.53 13.44
C LEU A 12 15.30 12.50 14.23
N ALA A 13 15.29 12.40 15.56
CA ALA A 13 14.53 13.28 16.43
C ALA A 13 15.19 14.66 16.58
N ALA A 14 16.52 14.70 16.75
CA ALA A 14 17.27 15.92 17.03
C ALA A 14 17.54 16.81 15.81
N THR A 15 17.58 16.24 14.60
CA THR A 15 17.92 17.00 13.40
C THR A 15 16.72 17.79 12.84
N PRO A 16 16.82 19.13 12.69
CA PRO A 16 15.80 19.93 12.02
C PRO A 16 15.88 19.67 10.51
N MET A 17 15.05 18.76 10.02
CA MET A 17 14.97 18.42 8.60
C MET A 17 13.69 18.98 7.95
N PRO A 18 13.74 19.37 6.66
CA PRO A 18 12.55 19.66 5.88
C PRO A 18 11.57 18.47 5.93
N ARG A 19 10.27 18.76 6.13
CA ARG A 19 9.20 17.74 6.18
C ARG A 19 9.31 16.62 5.12
N PRO A 20 9.59 16.90 3.83
CA PRO A 20 9.70 15.83 2.83
C PRO A 20 10.91 14.89 3.02
N VAL A 21 12.03 15.41 3.53
CA VAL A 21 13.25 14.61 3.79
C VAL A 21 13.04 13.71 5.01
N ARG A 22 12.44 14.27 6.06
CA ARG A 22 12.07 13.52 7.27
C ARG A 22 11.10 12.38 6.95
N TYR A 23 10.19 12.61 5.99
CA TYR A 23 9.27 11.59 5.49
C TYR A 23 10.02 10.49 4.72
N ARG A 24 10.93 10.82 3.80
CA ARG A 24 11.74 9.83 3.07
C ARG A 24 12.66 9.00 3.97
N LEU A 25 13.27 9.60 4.99
CA LEU A 25 14.09 8.88 5.96
C LEU A 25 13.25 7.96 6.85
N ARG A 26 12.05 8.40 7.25
CA ARG A 26 11.08 7.53 7.95
C ARG A 26 10.58 6.39 7.07
N LEU A 27 10.39 6.63 5.77
CA LEU A 27 10.02 5.60 4.80
C LEU A 27 11.11 4.54 4.64
N ARG A 28 12.38 4.95 4.62
CA ARG A 28 13.51 4.02 4.44
C ARG A 28 13.85 3.25 5.74
N HIS A 29 13.48 3.80 6.90
CA HIS A 29 13.81 3.24 8.21
C HIS A 29 12.61 3.27 9.15
N ALA A 30 11.59 2.44 8.87
CA ALA A 30 10.36 2.36 9.65
C ALA A 30 10.62 2.05 11.14
N ASP A 31 11.63 1.22 11.44
CA ASP A 31 12.06 0.93 12.82
C ASP A 31 12.66 2.15 13.53
N ALA A 32 13.46 2.96 12.82
CA ALA A 32 14.01 4.20 13.35
C ALA A 32 12.90 5.26 13.56
N ALA A 33 11.84 5.22 12.75
CA ALA A 33 10.68 6.07 12.94
C ALA A 33 9.92 5.71 14.23
N ARG A 34 9.73 4.40 14.50
CA ARG A 34 9.13 3.88 15.73
C ARG A 34 9.97 4.24 16.97
N SER A 35 11.29 4.07 16.92
CA SER A 35 12.17 4.40 18.04
C SER A 35 12.24 5.91 18.28
N ALA A 36 12.37 6.75 17.24
CA ALA A 36 12.31 8.21 17.36
C ALA A 36 11.00 8.67 18.03
N ASP A 37 9.90 8.00 17.72
CA ASP A 37 8.58 8.28 18.26
C ASP A 37 8.41 7.84 19.72
N ALA A 38 9.14 6.81 20.16
CA ALA A 38 9.23 6.40 21.56
C ALA A 38 10.13 7.34 22.37
N ILE A 39 11.28 7.73 21.81
CA ILE A 39 12.23 8.68 22.40
C ILE A 39 11.56 10.04 22.60
N ALA A 40 10.81 10.54 21.61
CA ALA A 40 10.04 11.78 21.75
C ALA A 40 8.97 11.69 22.86
N GLY A 41 8.42 10.49 23.10
CA GLY A 41 7.48 10.24 24.21
C GLY A 41 8.17 10.29 25.57
N ALA A 42 9.34 9.68 25.70
CA ALA A 42 10.14 9.65 26.93
C ALA A 42 10.79 11.02 27.26
N ALA A 43 11.11 11.81 26.23
CA ALA A 43 11.70 13.15 26.39
C ALA A 43 10.70 14.20 26.87
N LEU A 44 9.39 13.96 26.73
CA LEU A 44 8.33 14.91 27.07
C LEU A 44 8.37 15.38 28.55
N PRO A 45 8.41 14.49 29.56
CA PRO A 45 8.54 14.92 30.96
C PRO A 45 9.83 15.71 31.19
N VAL A 46 10.93 15.34 30.54
CA VAL A 46 12.23 16.04 30.67
C VAL A 46 12.15 17.45 30.08
N VAL A 47 11.51 17.62 28.92
CA VAL A 47 11.29 18.93 28.33
C VAL A 47 10.41 19.78 29.23
N LEU A 48 9.34 19.21 29.79
CA LEU A 48 8.40 19.93 30.66
C LEU A 48 9.08 20.39 31.97
N THR A 49 9.88 19.52 32.60
CA THR A 49 10.66 19.89 33.79
C THR A 49 11.71 20.94 33.46
N THR A 50 12.37 20.84 32.30
CA THR A 50 13.35 21.83 31.85
C THR A 50 12.68 23.19 31.64
N VAL A 51 11.51 23.25 30.99
CA VAL A 51 10.72 24.48 30.81
C VAL A 51 10.40 25.14 32.14
N VAL A 52 9.84 24.35 33.07
CA VAL A 52 9.49 24.85 34.41
C VAL A 52 10.73 25.36 35.13
N LEU A 53 11.83 24.61 35.11
CA LEU A 53 13.09 25.00 35.74
C LEU A 53 13.63 26.31 35.15
N THR A 54 13.65 26.44 33.82
CA THR A 54 14.08 27.68 33.14
C THR A 54 13.17 28.87 33.44
N ALA A 55 11.86 28.65 33.55
CA ALA A 55 10.92 29.70 33.93
C ALA A 55 11.13 30.15 35.39
N VAL A 56 11.37 29.21 36.32
CA VAL A 56 11.72 29.54 37.71
C VAL A 56 13.02 30.32 37.78
N LEU A 57 14.08 29.87 37.08
CA LEU A 57 15.37 30.58 37.02
C LEU A 57 15.23 32.01 36.49
N ALA A 58 14.40 32.23 35.48
CA ALA A 58 14.14 33.57 34.94
C ALA A 58 13.44 34.51 35.95
N ALA A 59 12.71 33.97 36.92
CA ALA A 59 12.01 34.73 37.96
C ALA A 59 12.87 35.03 39.20
N VAL A 60 14.00 34.34 39.39
CA VAL A 60 14.87 34.53 40.56
C VAL A 60 15.73 35.79 40.40
N PRO A 61 15.76 36.71 41.38
CA PRO A 61 16.45 37.99 41.26
C PRO A 61 17.98 37.88 41.12
N VAL A 62 18.55 36.72 41.45
CA VAL A 62 20.00 36.42 41.39
C VAL A 62 20.52 36.37 39.95
N VAL A 63 19.67 36.17 38.94
CA VAL A 63 20.10 36.17 37.52
C VAL A 63 20.29 37.60 37.03
N ALA A 64 21.48 37.86 36.45
CA ALA A 64 21.84 39.15 35.88
C ALA A 64 20.75 39.67 34.92
N ALA A 65 20.35 40.93 35.08
CA ALA A 65 19.20 41.51 34.38
C ALA A 65 19.29 41.39 32.85
N GLY A 66 20.51 41.42 32.29
CA GLY A 66 20.74 41.28 30.85
C GLY A 66 20.48 39.87 30.28
N LEU A 67 20.47 38.82 31.09
CA LEU A 67 20.26 37.43 30.65
C LEU A 67 18.77 37.00 30.70
N ARG A 68 17.93 37.72 31.44
CA ARG A 68 16.49 37.42 31.59
C ARG A 68 15.71 37.34 30.26
N PRO A 69 15.89 38.22 29.27
CA PRO A 69 15.15 38.12 28.01
C PRO A 69 15.54 36.88 27.17
N LEU A 70 16.79 36.42 27.26
CA LEU A 70 17.23 35.19 26.59
C LEU A 70 16.54 33.96 27.17
N TRP A 71 16.48 33.86 28.51
CA TRP A 71 15.79 32.76 29.18
C TRP A 71 14.27 32.80 28.96
N ALA A 72 13.66 33.98 28.94
CA ALA A 72 12.26 34.14 28.58
C ALA A 72 11.98 33.67 27.13
N GLY A 73 12.87 34.00 26.18
CA GLY A 73 12.77 33.52 24.80
C GLY A 73 12.83 32.00 24.67
N VAL A 74 13.76 31.34 25.39
CA VAL A 74 13.86 29.87 25.42
C VAL A 74 12.60 29.25 26.03
N ALA A 75 12.08 29.80 27.12
CA ALA A 75 10.86 29.33 27.76
C ALA A 75 9.66 29.44 26.82
N ILE A 76 9.48 30.56 26.12
CA ILE A 76 8.41 30.76 25.13
C ILE A 76 8.57 29.79 23.95
N GLY A 77 9.79 29.61 23.45
CA GLY A 77 10.08 28.67 22.36
C GLY A 77 9.74 27.22 22.72
N LEU A 78 10.04 26.79 23.93
CA LEU A 78 9.65 25.45 24.40
C LEU A 78 8.15 25.35 24.68
N LEU A 79 7.55 26.40 25.27
CA LEU A 79 6.12 26.43 25.63
C LEU A 79 5.21 26.41 24.40
N THR A 80 5.62 27.04 23.30
CA THR A 80 4.91 26.96 22.00
C THR A 80 4.99 25.57 21.36
N GLY A 81 5.99 24.75 21.71
CA GLY A 81 6.11 23.36 21.26
C GLY A 81 5.20 22.39 22.03
N VAL A 82 4.90 22.66 23.31
CA VAL A 82 4.12 21.78 24.19
C VAL A 82 2.73 21.42 23.65
N PRO A 83 1.91 22.35 23.12
CA PRO A 83 0.59 22.04 22.57
C PRO A 83 0.65 20.99 21.46
N PHE A 84 1.65 21.08 20.57
CA PHE A 84 1.83 20.12 19.49
C PHE A 84 2.14 18.71 20.01
N VAL A 85 2.97 18.61 21.06
CA VAL A 85 3.30 17.31 21.66
C VAL A 85 2.11 16.73 22.41
N LEU A 86 1.32 17.57 23.10
CA LEU A 86 0.09 17.15 23.78
C LEU A 86 -0.98 16.68 22.80
N GLU A 87 -1.20 17.41 21.70
CA GLU A 87 -2.12 17.01 20.61
C GLU A 87 -1.69 15.64 20.06
N ARG A 88 -0.41 15.49 19.74
CA ARG A 88 0.15 14.23 19.23
C ARG A 88 -0.05 13.07 20.20
N ARG A 89 0.12 13.32 21.51
CA ARG A 89 -0.11 12.33 22.57
C ARG A 89 -1.59 11.99 22.72
N GLY A 90 -2.48 12.96 22.61
CA GLY A 90 -3.94 12.74 22.63
C GLY A 90 -4.39 11.87 21.46
N LEU A 91 -3.94 12.21 20.24
CA LEU A 91 -4.22 11.41 19.03
C LEU A 91 -3.72 9.97 19.19
N ARG A 92 -2.51 9.77 19.74
CA ARG A 92 -1.99 8.42 20.00
C ARG A 92 -2.79 7.64 21.03
N ARG A 93 -3.22 8.25 22.13
CA ARG A 93 -4.05 7.54 23.13
C ARG A 93 -5.35 7.05 22.52
N ARG A 94 -5.97 7.85 21.65
CA ARG A 94 -7.17 7.42 20.90
C ARG A 94 -6.88 6.24 19.97
N LEU A 95 -5.70 6.22 19.36
CA LEU A 95 -5.28 5.17 18.44
C LEU A 95 -4.72 3.92 19.16
N GLN A 96 -4.32 4.01 20.43
CA GLN A 96 -3.83 2.88 21.23
C GLN A 96 -4.89 1.82 21.53
N GLY A 97 -6.17 2.21 21.57
CA GLY A 97 -7.28 1.28 21.72
C GLY A 97 -7.72 0.64 20.39
N MET A 98 -7.09 1.00 19.27
CA MET A 98 -7.44 0.43 17.97
C MET A 98 -6.78 -0.95 17.83
N THR A 99 -7.59 -1.99 17.74
CA THR A 99 -7.12 -3.32 17.32
C THR A 99 -6.71 -3.23 15.85
N LEU A 100 -5.45 -3.52 15.56
CA LEU A 100 -4.97 -3.58 14.19
C LEU A 100 -5.57 -4.81 13.51
N PRO A 101 -6.06 -4.68 12.26
CA PRO A 101 -6.52 -5.83 11.52
C PRO A 101 -5.33 -6.78 11.25
N PRO A 102 -5.56 -8.11 11.25
CA PRO A 102 -4.52 -9.08 10.93
C PRO A 102 -3.93 -8.84 9.52
N ASP A 103 -2.71 -9.31 9.25
CA ASP A 103 -2.16 -9.28 7.89
C ASP A 103 -3.05 -10.18 7.01
N PRO A 104 -3.54 -9.71 5.85
CA PRO A 104 -4.27 -10.53 4.90
C PRO A 104 -3.45 -11.71 4.39
N VAL A 105 -2.13 -11.58 4.41
CA VAL A 105 -1.20 -12.67 4.06
C VAL A 105 -1.32 -13.84 5.04
N ASP A 106 -1.53 -13.57 6.33
CA ASP A 106 -1.69 -14.61 7.37
C ASP A 106 -3.03 -15.35 7.27
N GLN A 107 -3.95 -14.89 6.40
CA GLN A 107 -5.24 -15.53 6.12
C GLN A 107 -5.20 -16.38 4.85
N LEU A 108 -4.08 -16.38 4.12
CA LEU A 108 -3.90 -17.27 2.99
C LEU A 108 -3.62 -18.69 3.51
N PRO A 109 -4.07 -19.73 2.79
CA PRO A 109 -3.69 -21.12 3.09
C PRO A 109 -2.17 -21.30 3.21
N ASP A 110 -1.73 -22.01 4.25
CA ASP A 110 -0.30 -22.21 4.58
C ASP A 110 0.49 -22.93 3.47
N ASP A 111 -0.19 -23.64 2.58
CA ASP A 111 0.39 -24.37 1.45
C ASP A 111 0.72 -23.47 0.24
N ILE A 112 0.33 -22.20 0.28
CA ILE A 112 0.63 -21.25 -0.80
C ILE A 112 2.04 -20.67 -0.63
N ASP A 113 2.96 -21.16 -1.45
CA ASP A 113 4.26 -20.51 -1.65
C ASP A 113 4.10 -19.25 -2.51
N LEU A 114 4.04 -18.08 -1.85
CA LEU A 114 3.88 -16.78 -2.50
C LEU A 114 5.00 -16.45 -3.48
N ASP A 115 6.24 -16.90 -3.19
CA ASP A 115 7.37 -16.66 -4.07
C ASP A 115 7.25 -17.52 -5.33
N ALA A 116 6.84 -18.78 -5.18
CA ALA A 116 6.54 -19.66 -6.30
C ALA A 116 5.38 -19.13 -7.15
N VAL A 117 4.29 -18.64 -6.53
CA VAL A 117 3.14 -18.05 -7.26
C VAL A 117 3.56 -16.83 -8.08
N VAL A 118 4.42 -15.96 -7.53
CA VAL A 118 4.93 -14.80 -8.29
C VAL A 118 5.82 -15.26 -9.45
N ALA A 119 6.63 -16.30 -9.25
CA ALA A 119 7.50 -16.86 -10.28
C ALA A 119 6.71 -17.52 -11.42
N THR A 120 5.72 -18.36 -11.08
CA THR A 120 4.90 -19.09 -12.06
C THR A 120 4.06 -18.15 -12.91
N VAL A 121 3.47 -17.11 -12.34
CA VAL A 121 2.66 -16.16 -13.12
C VAL A 121 3.53 -15.30 -14.03
N ARG A 122 4.75 -14.94 -13.59
CA ARG A 122 5.71 -14.26 -14.46
C ARG A 122 6.13 -15.12 -15.66
N SER A 123 6.13 -16.45 -15.54
CA SER A 123 6.49 -17.36 -16.63
C SER A 123 5.30 -17.82 -17.47
N ALA A 124 4.10 -17.92 -16.91
CA ALA A 124 2.93 -18.49 -17.59
C ALA A 124 2.33 -17.55 -18.65
N GLY A 125 2.44 -16.22 -18.49
CA GLY A 125 1.92 -15.25 -19.45
C GLY A 125 0.38 -15.17 -19.58
N ASP A 126 -0.34 -16.15 -19.04
CA ASP A 126 -1.80 -16.17 -19.01
C ASP A 126 -2.36 -15.15 -18.01
N ALA A 127 -3.52 -14.58 -18.35
CA ALA A 127 -4.23 -13.67 -17.47
C ALA A 127 -4.84 -14.47 -16.30
N PRO A 128 -4.39 -14.25 -15.05
CA PRO A 128 -4.97 -14.93 -13.89
C PRO A 128 -6.45 -14.53 -13.73
N ASP A 129 -7.23 -15.44 -13.16
CA ASP A 129 -8.61 -15.17 -12.73
C ASP A 129 -8.65 -14.12 -11.60
N LEU A 130 -9.84 -13.66 -11.21
CA LEU A 130 -9.98 -12.59 -10.21
C LEU A 130 -9.40 -12.99 -8.84
N ASP A 131 -9.56 -14.26 -8.44
CA ASP A 131 -9.01 -14.79 -7.19
C ASP A 131 -7.49 -14.97 -7.29
N GLY A 132 -6.96 -15.44 -8.41
CA GLY A 132 -5.53 -15.45 -8.70
C GLY A 132 -4.92 -14.05 -8.70
N MET A 133 -5.60 -13.04 -9.25
CA MET A 133 -5.15 -11.64 -9.19
C MET A 133 -5.08 -11.12 -7.76
N ARG A 134 -6.04 -11.50 -6.89
CA ARG A 134 -5.99 -11.15 -5.46
C ARG A 134 -4.76 -11.76 -4.79
N VAL A 135 -4.53 -13.06 -4.98
CA VAL A 135 -3.35 -13.76 -4.41
C VAL A 135 -2.06 -13.12 -4.93
N LEU A 136 -1.98 -12.80 -6.22
CA LEU A 136 -0.82 -12.10 -6.79
C LEU A 136 -0.62 -10.70 -6.22
N ALA A 137 -1.69 -9.95 -6.01
CA ALA A 137 -1.60 -8.63 -5.39
C ALA A 137 -1.01 -8.73 -3.97
N LEU A 138 -1.45 -9.72 -3.19
CA LEU A 138 -0.93 -9.99 -1.84
C LEU A 138 0.51 -10.50 -1.85
N ALA A 139 0.83 -11.46 -2.72
CA ALA A 139 2.18 -12.02 -2.85
C ALA A 139 3.20 -10.96 -3.28
N THR A 140 2.87 -10.17 -4.30
CA THR A 140 3.76 -9.07 -4.73
C THR A 140 3.84 -7.97 -3.67
N ALA A 141 2.79 -7.72 -2.90
CA ALA A 141 2.84 -6.80 -1.76
C ALA A 141 3.73 -7.32 -0.63
N SER A 142 3.69 -8.61 -0.32
CA SER A 142 4.48 -9.25 0.75
C SER A 142 5.98 -9.22 0.45
N VAL A 143 6.35 -9.48 -0.81
CA VAL A 143 7.73 -9.42 -1.33
C VAL A 143 8.20 -7.96 -1.54
N GLY A 144 7.29 -6.98 -1.49
CA GLY A 144 7.60 -5.55 -1.56
C GLY A 144 7.62 -4.96 -2.97
N ASP A 145 7.18 -5.72 -3.98
CA ASP A 145 6.93 -5.23 -5.34
C ASP A 145 5.59 -4.47 -5.40
N SER A 146 5.61 -3.26 -4.85
CA SER A 146 4.43 -2.43 -4.72
C SER A 146 3.83 -1.97 -6.06
N ARG A 147 4.64 -1.95 -7.14
CA ARG A 147 4.16 -1.60 -8.48
C ARG A 147 3.23 -2.70 -8.99
N SER A 148 3.67 -3.95 -8.95
CA SER A 148 2.87 -5.10 -9.38
C SER A 148 1.66 -5.29 -8.48
N ALA A 149 1.84 -5.17 -7.16
CA ALA A 149 0.75 -5.27 -6.19
C ALA A 149 -0.38 -4.28 -6.47
N ARG A 150 -0.01 -3.01 -6.70
CA ARG A 150 -0.97 -1.97 -7.08
C ARG A 150 -1.64 -2.27 -8.42
N ALA A 151 -0.90 -2.75 -9.41
CA ALA A 151 -1.43 -3.05 -10.73
C ALA A 151 -2.49 -4.14 -10.66
N TYR A 152 -2.19 -5.26 -10.00
CA TYR A 152 -3.15 -6.35 -9.81
C TYR A 152 -4.36 -5.92 -8.99
N ALA A 153 -4.17 -5.26 -7.85
CA ALA A 153 -5.29 -4.82 -7.02
C ALA A 153 -6.24 -3.84 -7.73
N LEU A 154 -5.68 -2.89 -8.51
CA LEU A 154 -6.49 -1.98 -9.32
C LEU A 154 -7.19 -2.69 -10.47
N ARG A 155 -6.52 -3.65 -11.12
CA ARG A 155 -7.12 -4.46 -12.18
C ARG A 155 -8.29 -5.27 -11.65
N THR A 156 -8.16 -5.92 -10.49
CA THR A 156 -9.25 -6.66 -9.86
C THR A 156 -10.46 -5.77 -9.59
N ALA A 157 -10.25 -4.59 -8.99
CA ALA A 157 -11.33 -3.65 -8.71
C ALA A 157 -11.94 -2.98 -9.97
N GLN A 158 -11.21 -2.97 -11.10
CA GLN A 158 -11.73 -2.51 -12.39
C GLN A 158 -12.60 -3.56 -13.07
N LEU A 159 -12.18 -4.83 -13.00
CA LEU A 159 -12.92 -5.96 -13.57
C LEU A 159 -14.17 -6.27 -12.74
N ASP A 160 -14.07 -6.16 -11.42
CA ASP A 160 -15.16 -6.37 -10.49
C ASP A 160 -15.14 -5.29 -9.39
N PRO A 161 -16.00 -4.26 -9.50
CA PRO A 161 -16.12 -3.21 -8.50
C PRO A 161 -16.58 -3.69 -7.12
N GLU A 162 -17.20 -4.88 -7.03
CA GLU A 162 -17.62 -5.46 -5.75
C GLU A 162 -16.42 -6.01 -4.96
N ARG A 163 -15.31 -6.34 -5.62
CA ARG A 163 -14.05 -6.82 -5.01
C ARG A 163 -13.12 -5.69 -4.56
N TRP A 164 -13.69 -4.60 -4.04
CA TRP A 164 -12.93 -3.46 -3.51
C TRP A 164 -12.07 -3.85 -2.30
N GLU A 165 -12.38 -4.95 -1.61
CA GLU A 165 -11.61 -5.51 -0.49
C GLU A 165 -10.18 -5.82 -0.90
N VAL A 166 -9.92 -6.18 -2.16
CA VAL A 166 -8.57 -6.46 -2.65
C VAL A 166 -7.67 -5.22 -2.56
N LEU A 167 -8.22 -4.03 -2.80
CA LEU A 167 -7.51 -2.76 -2.59
C LEU A 167 -7.21 -2.52 -1.11
N LEU A 168 -8.17 -2.89 -0.24
CA LEU A 168 -8.03 -2.75 1.20
C LEU A 168 -6.93 -3.66 1.75
N GLU A 169 -6.98 -4.94 1.38
CA GLU A 169 -6.03 -5.97 1.81
C GLU A 169 -4.63 -5.66 1.28
N THR A 170 -4.49 -5.43 -0.02
CA THR A 170 -3.19 -5.09 -0.64
C THR A 170 -2.62 -3.81 -0.05
N GLY A 171 -3.46 -2.77 0.14
CA GLY A 171 -3.04 -1.51 0.75
C GLY A 171 -2.55 -1.67 2.19
N TRP A 172 -3.21 -2.54 2.96
CA TRP A 172 -2.83 -2.86 4.32
C TRP A 172 -1.53 -3.65 4.39
N THR A 173 -1.37 -4.71 3.60
CA THR A 173 -0.12 -5.47 3.48
C THR A 173 1.04 -4.56 3.08
N LEU A 174 0.85 -3.66 2.10
CA LEU A 174 1.88 -2.67 1.74
C LEU A 174 2.25 -1.75 2.91
N CYS A 175 1.28 -1.34 3.74
CA CYS A 175 1.60 -0.57 4.95
C CYS A 175 2.41 -1.41 5.95
N LEU A 176 2.04 -2.67 6.19
CA LEU A 176 2.79 -3.57 7.09
C LEU A 176 4.24 -3.80 6.61
N ARG A 177 4.46 -3.87 5.31
CA ARG A 177 5.80 -3.96 4.68
C ARG A 177 6.53 -2.61 4.55
N GLY A 178 6.00 -1.54 5.16
CA GLY A 178 6.65 -0.21 5.22
C GLY A 178 6.43 0.69 3.99
N ARG A 179 5.65 0.25 3.00
CA ARG A 179 5.32 0.98 1.76
C ARG A 179 4.10 1.88 1.95
N PHE A 180 4.12 2.70 3.00
CA PHE A 180 2.98 3.52 3.43
C PHE A 180 2.42 4.46 2.36
N GLY A 181 3.28 5.05 1.53
CA GLY A 181 2.85 6.02 0.51
C GLY A 181 1.95 5.41 -0.57
N GLU A 182 2.19 4.15 -0.91
CA GLU A 182 1.39 3.39 -1.89
C GLU A 182 0.23 2.68 -1.20
N GLY A 183 0.50 2.05 -0.05
CA GLY A 183 -0.52 1.41 0.77
C GLY A 183 -1.66 2.36 1.16
N VAL A 184 -1.33 3.56 1.67
CA VAL A 184 -2.35 4.57 2.02
C VAL A 184 -3.14 5.04 0.79
N ARG A 185 -2.57 5.09 -0.41
CA ARG A 185 -3.33 5.44 -1.62
C ARG A 185 -4.34 4.36 -2.00
N LEU A 186 -3.97 3.08 -1.86
CA LEU A 186 -4.90 1.97 -2.09
C LEU A 186 -6.02 1.96 -1.04
N LEU A 187 -5.67 2.18 0.24
CA LEU A 187 -6.65 2.28 1.33
C LEU A 187 -7.60 3.47 1.16
N ASP A 188 -7.09 4.62 0.71
CA ASP A 188 -7.92 5.79 0.38
C ASP A 188 -8.87 5.48 -0.78
N ARG A 189 -8.39 4.77 -1.81
CA ARG A 189 -9.25 4.35 -2.93
C ARG A 189 -10.32 3.35 -2.49
N ALA A 190 -9.98 2.38 -1.65
CA ALA A 190 -10.94 1.45 -1.06
C ALA A 190 -12.03 2.19 -0.25
N SER A 191 -11.62 3.12 0.61
CA SER A 191 -12.51 3.99 1.40
C SER A 191 -13.40 4.89 0.53
N GLN A 192 -12.95 5.29 -0.67
CA GLN A 192 -13.78 6.04 -1.62
C GLN A 192 -14.82 5.15 -2.30
N LEU A 193 -14.47 3.90 -2.64
CA LEU A 193 -15.41 2.95 -3.27
C LEU A 193 -16.48 2.48 -2.29
N ARG A 194 -16.12 2.27 -1.02
CA ARG A 194 -17.05 1.99 0.08
C ARG A 194 -16.97 3.03 1.17
N SER A 195 -17.40 4.24 0.83
CA SER A 195 -17.52 5.33 1.80
C SER A 195 -18.48 4.96 2.92
N GLY A 196 -18.02 5.06 4.17
CA GLY A 196 -18.84 4.78 5.34
C GLY A 196 -18.82 3.32 5.80
N ASP A 197 -18.13 2.41 5.11
CA ASP A 197 -17.86 1.08 5.66
C ASP A 197 -16.90 1.17 6.86
N PRO A 198 -17.33 0.78 8.08
CA PRO A 198 -16.50 0.90 9.28
C PRO A 198 -15.20 0.11 9.20
N ARG A 199 -15.20 -1.04 8.51
CA ARG A 199 -14.00 -1.88 8.35
C ARG A 199 -12.97 -1.16 7.47
N SER A 200 -13.38 -0.68 6.30
CA SER A 200 -12.53 0.07 5.39
C SER A 200 -11.91 1.29 6.05
N GLU A 201 -12.70 2.04 6.81
CA GLU A 201 -12.23 3.25 7.49
C GLU A 201 -11.27 2.94 8.64
N ARG A 202 -11.48 1.85 9.39
CA ARG A 202 -10.53 1.39 10.43
C ARG A 202 -9.19 0.98 9.84
N VAL A 203 -9.20 0.21 8.75
CA VAL A 203 -7.95 -0.22 8.10
C VAL A 203 -7.24 0.98 7.48
N HIS A 204 -7.97 1.93 6.89
CA HIS A 204 -7.40 3.19 6.42
C HIS A 204 -6.79 4.01 7.57
N ALA A 205 -7.47 4.12 8.71
CA ALA A 205 -6.95 4.77 9.91
C ALA A 205 -5.67 4.09 10.42
N ALA A 206 -5.62 2.75 10.42
CA ALA A 206 -4.44 1.97 10.78
C ALA A 206 -3.26 2.23 9.83
N GLY A 207 -3.50 2.24 8.51
CA GLY A 207 -2.47 2.58 7.52
C GLY A 207 -1.94 4.00 7.67
N LEU A 208 -2.82 4.97 7.93
CA LEU A 208 -2.44 6.36 8.21
C LEU A 208 -1.64 6.51 9.51
N LEU A 209 -2.01 5.74 10.55
CA LEU A 209 -1.27 5.66 11.80
C LEU A 209 0.15 5.14 11.56
N LEU A 210 0.30 4.04 10.82
CA LEU A 210 1.62 3.49 10.46
C LEU A 210 2.45 4.48 9.61
N ALA A 211 1.79 5.24 8.73
CA ALA A 211 2.41 6.32 7.95
C ALA A 211 2.79 7.56 8.79
N GLY A 212 2.44 7.60 10.09
CA GLY A 212 2.65 8.74 10.98
C GLY A 212 1.70 9.93 10.75
N ARG A 213 0.64 9.75 9.95
CA ARG A 213 -0.37 10.77 9.63
C ARG A 213 -1.49 10.78 10.68
N LEU A 214 -1.13 11.14 11.90
CA LEU A 214 -2.00 10.99 13.09
C LEU A 214 -3.32 11.76 13.00
N ARG A 215 -3.31 12.98 12.43
CA ARG A 215 -4.55 13.77 12.27
C ARG A 215 -5.52 13.10 11.30
N ASP A 216 -5.01 12.65 10.15
CA ASP A 216 -5.81 11.96 9.15
C ASP A 216 -6.30 10.60 9.69
N ALA A 217 -5.47 9.89 10.45
CA ALA A 217 -5.84 8.63 11.10
C ALA A 217 -7.03 8.79 12.07
N VAL A 218 -7.02 9.86 12.87
CA VAL A 218 -8.16 10.15 13.77
C VAL A 218 -9.40 10.58 13.00
N ALA A 219 -9.25 11.32 11.90
CA ALA A 219 -10.39 11.64 11.04
C ALA A 219 -11.02 10.38 10.41
N ALA A 220 -10.19 9.45 9.91
CA ALA A 220 -10.66 8.16 9.40
C ALA A 220 -11.32 7.31 10.50
N LEU A 221 -10.75 7.28 11.71
CA LEU A 221 -11.37 6.58 12.85
C LEU A 221 -12.71 7.19 13.25
N ASN A 222 -12.83 8.53 13.28
CA ASN A 222 -14.11 9.19 13.56
C ASN A 222 -15.18 8.80 12.53
N ARG A 223 -14.81 8.70 11.24
CA ARG A 223 -15.71 8.20 10.19
C ARG A 223 -16.13 6.75 10.44
N ALA A 224 -15.20 5.88 10.82
CA ALA A 224 -15.50 4.49 11.16
C ALA A 224 -16.44 4.34 12.36
N GLU A 225 -16.39 5.29 13.30
CA GLU A 225 -17.24 5.33 14.50
C GLU A 225 -18.58 6.04 14.26
N GLY A 226 -18.85 6.51 13.04
CA GLY A 226 -20.06 7.28 12.72
C GLY A 226 -20.16 8.61 13.46
N ARG A 227 -19.05 9.10 14.04
CA ARG A 227 -19.02 10.40 14.72
C ARG A 227 -18.95 11.50 13.66
N PRO A 228 -19.65 12.64 13.83
CA PRO A 228 -19.49 13.78 12.94
C PRO A 228 -18.05 14.28 13.03
N GLY A 229 -17.23 13.86 12.08
CA GLY A 229 -15.82 14.23 11.98
C GLY A 229 -15.62 15.33 10.95
N GLU A 230 -14.87 16.36 11.33
CA GLU A 230 -14.38 17.36 10.39
C GLU A 230 -13.69 16.68 9.20
N ARG A 231 -14.10 17.03 7.97
CA ARG A 231 -13.37 16.63 6.77
C ARG A 231 -11.93 17.15 6.89
N PRO A 232 -10.88 16.33 6.66
CA PRO A 232 -9.51 16.80 6.72
C PRO A 232 -9.30 17.97 5.75
N LEU A 233 -8.75 19.08 6.25
CA LEU A 233 -8.40 20.30 5.49
C LEU A 233 -7.44 20.03 4.30
N GLY A 234 -6.91 18.82 4.14
CA GLY A 234 -6.02 18.41 3.05
C GLY A 234 -6.69 17.68 1.88
N LEU A 235 -7.95 17.24 1.99
CA LEU A 235 -8.61 16.45 0.93
C LEU A 235 -9.37 17.31 -0.09
N ALA A 236 -9.76 18.53 0.27
CA ALA A 236 -10.45 19.44 -0.65
C ALA A 236 -9.54 19.98 -1.79
N ARG A 237 -8.22 19.81 -1.70
CA ARG A 237 -7.27 20.34 -2.71
C ARG A 237 -6.70 19.30 -3.68
N ARG A 238 -7.08 18.02 -3.57
CA ARG A 238 -6.58 16.94 -4.44
C ARG A 238 -7.61 16.34 -5.39
N SER A 239 -8.83 16.88 -5.43
CA SER A 239 -9.81 16.56 -6.48
C SER A 239 -9.43 17.14 -7.86
N ALA A 240 -8.39 17.98 -7.93
CA ALA A 240 -7.73 18.31 -9.19
C ALA A 240 -6.60 17.30 -9.46
N ASN A 241 -6.97 16.06 -9.77
CA ASN A 241 -6.00 15.04 -10.19
C ASN A 241 -5.98 14.97 -11.74
N PRO A 242 -4.94 15.47 -12.43
CA PRO A 242 -4.86 15.50 -13.89
C PRO A 242 -4.87 14.11 -14.54
N GLU A 243 -4.49 13.06 -13.80
CA GLU A 243 -4.52 11.67 -14.32
C GLU A 243 -5.94 11.14 -14.58
N GLN A 244 -6.98 11.67 -13.91
CA GLN A 244 -8.37 11.33 -14.25
C GLN A 244 -8.85 12.03 -15.52
N SER A 245 -8.33 13.24 -15.82
CA SER A 245 -8.59 13.91 -17.09
C SER A 245 -7.98 13.15 -18.25
N ASP A 246 -6.77 12.60 -18.12
CA ASP A 246 -6.13 11.88 -19.23
C ASP A 246 -6.84 10.55 -19.54
N VAL A 247 -7.32 9.84 -18.53
CA VAL A 247 -8.11 8.61 -18.72
C VAL A 247 -9.51 8.92 -19.26
N GLN A 248 -10.16 10.01 -18.81
CA GLN A 248 -11.45 10.43 -19.38
C GLN A 248 -11.32 10.96 -20.81
N LEU A 249 -10.26 11.70 -21.14
CA LEU A 249 -9.96 12.16 -22.50
C LEU A 249 -9.66 10.98 -23.43
N HIS A 250 -8.95 9.96 -22.97
CA HIS A 250 -8.71 8.76 -23.77
C HIS A 250 -10.00 7.97 -24.01
N GLN A 251 -10.86 7.82 -22.99
CA GLN A 251 -12.16 7.16 -23.13
C GLN A 251 -13.17 7.96 -23.96
N GLN A 252 -13.11 9.30 -23.95
CA GLN A 252 -13.92 10.14 -24.82
C GLN A 252 -13.42 10.10 -26.27
N ARG A 253 -12.11 10.05 -26.51
CA ARG A 253 -11.53 9.90 -27.85
C ARG A 253 -11.87 8.55 -28.48
N THR A 254 -11.85 7.47 -27.71
CA THR A 254 -12.27 6.16 -28.23
C THR A 254 -13.77 6.09 -28.48
N ARG A 255 -14.61 6.70 -27.63
CA ARG A 255 -16.06 6.77 -27.88
C ARG A 255 -16.43 7.65 -29.06
N THR A 256 -15.75 8.77 -29.27
CA THR A 256 -16.00 9.64 -30.44
C THR A 256 -15.51 8.99 -31.73
N ALA A 257 -14.35 8.33 -31.72
CA ALA A 257 -13.87 7.55 -32.87
C ALA A 257 -14.79 6.37 -33.24
N GLN A 258 -15.51 5.81 -32.26
CA GLN A 258 -16.42 4.69 -32.47
C GLN A 258 -17.84 5.17 -32.87
N ALA A 259 -18.29 6.32 -32.36
CA ALA A 259 -19.54 6.97 -32.79
C ALA A 259 -19.45 7.49 -34.23
N ASP A 260 -18.29 8.03 -34.64
CA ASP A 260 -18.07 8.50 -36.02
C ASP A 260 -17.98 7.34 -37.04
N SER A 261 -17.81 6.09 -36.58
CA SER A 261 -17.80 4.90 -37.45
C SER A 261 -19.18 4.25 -37.64
N GLU A 262 -20.19 4.64 -36.86
CA GLU A 262 -21.54 4.06 -36.95
C GLU A 262 -22.52 4.89 -37.81
N ASP A 263 -22.19 6.15 -38.13
CA ASP A 263 -23.05 7.05 -38.92
C ASP A 263 -22.69 7.15 -40.42
N GLU A 264 -21.70 6.39 -40.92
CA GLU A 264 -21.30 6.38 -42.35
C GLU A 264 -21.85 5.18 -43.16
N VAL A 265 -22.94 4.54 -42.70
CA VAL A 265 -23.68 3.55 -43.50
C VAL A 265 -25.05 4.12 -43.89
N GLY A 266 -25.02 5.09 -44.82
CA GLY A 266 -26.20 5.56 -45.53
C GLY A 266 -26.72 4.52 -46.53
N PRO A 267 -28.04 4.45 -46.78
CA PRO A 267 -28.65 3.39 -47.58
C PRO A 267 -28.56 3.73 -49.07
N ALA A 268 -27.67 3.05 -49.81
CA ALA A 268 -27.70 3.12 -51.26
C ALA A 268 -27.29 1.79 -51.92
N ASP A 269 -28.22 1.30 -52.73
CA ASP A 269 -27.98 0.61 -53.99
C ASP A 269 -27.48 -0.84 -53.94
N ARG A 270 -28.45 -1.76 -53.74
CA ARG A 270 -28.34 -3.14 -54.22
C ARG A 270 -28.33 -3.15 -55.74
N ARG A 271 -27.17 -3.42 -56.36
CA ARG A 271 -27.09 -4.03 -57.69
C ARG A 271 -26.54 -5.45 -57.59
N PRO A 272 -27.09 -6.41 -58.35
CA PRO A 272 -26.69 -7.80 -58.29
C PRO A 272 -25.37 -7.99 -59.04
N VAL A 273 -24.33 -8.43 -58.33
CA VAL A 273 -23.07 -8.86 -58.96
C VAL A 273 -23.19 -10.35 -59.29
N ALA A 274 -22.97 -10.64 -60.56
CA ALA A 274 -22.99 -11.94 -61.17
C ALA A 274 -21.96 -12.89 -60.55
N ALA A 275 -22.34 -14.16 -60.46
CA ALA A 275 -21.48 -15.28 -60.10
C ALA A 275 -20.36 -15.49 -61.15
N PRO A 276 -19.13 -15.79 -60.72
CA PRO A 276 -18.16 -16.50 -61.53
C PRO A 276 -18.07 -17.99 -61.12
N PRO A 277 -17.55 -18.84 -62.02
CA PRO A 277 -17.90 -20.25 -62.09
C PRO A 277 -17.04 -21.16 -61.21
N ASP A 278 -17.66 -22.30 -60.91
CA ASP A 278 -17.10 -23.54 -60.37
C ASP A 278 -16.02 -24.12 -61.30
N PRO A 279 -14.82 -24.45 -60.80
CA PRO A 279 -13.96 -25.44 -61.43
C PRO A 279 -13.99 -26.73 -60.62
N ARG A 280 -14.72 -27.71 -61.17
CA ARG A 280 -14.55 -29.13 -60.89
C ARG A 280 -13.14 -29.59 -61.26
N GLU A 281 -12.69 -30.58 -60.47
CA GLU A 281 -12.02 -31.82 -60.88
C GLU A 281 -10.79 -31.71 -61.79
N ASP A 282 -9.63 -32.07 -61.23
CA ASP A 282 -8.73 -33.16 -61.69
C ASP A 282 -7.71 -33.37 -60.54
N GLY A 283 -7.67 -34.54 -59.87
CA GLY A 283 -6.80 -35.68 -60.23
C GLY A 283 -5.33 -35.38 -59.86
N ASP A 284 -4.55 -36.16 -59.12
CA ASP A 284 -4.59 -37.56 -58.70
C ASP A 284 -3.55 -37.78 -57.59
N ALA A 285 -3.78 -38.87 -56.86
CA ALA A 285 -2.85 -39.74 -56.13
C ALA A 285 -1.36 -39.36 -56.06
N HIS A 286 -0.81 -39.43 -54.84
CA HIS A 286 0.15 -40.50 -54.59
C HIS A 286 0.26 -40.90 -53.11
N ASP A 287 0.13 -42.20 -52.95
CA ASP A 287 0.39 -43.05 -51.80
C ASP A 287 1.73 -42.78 -51.10
N ALA A 288 1.74 -42.89 -49.77
CA ALA A 288 2.66 -43.76 -49.01
C ALA A 288 2.49 -43.56 -47.49
N GLU A 289 1.67 -44.42 -46.88
CA GLU A 289 1.89 -44.93 -45.52
C GLU A 289 2.90 -46.11 -45.59
N PRO A 290 3.34 -46.75 -44.49
CA PRO A 290 3.74 -46.25 -43.16
C PRO A 290 5.03 -46.99 -42.71
N THR A 291 5.22 -47.16 -41.39
CA THR A 291 6.24 -47.94 -40.66
C THR A 291 7.47 -47.11 -40.23
N ARG A 292 7.99 -47.19 -39.00
CA ARG A 292 8.06 -48.31 -38.05
C ARG A 292 8.67 -47.82 -36.72
N GLU A 293 8.44 -48.61 -35.65
CA GLU A 293 9.40 -49.03 -34.57
C GLU A 293 10.40 -48.00 -34.02
N GLU A 294 10.72 -47.88 -32.73
CA GLU A 294 10.60 -48.72 -31.54
C GLU A 294 11.12 -47.84 -30.38
N ASP A 295 10.53 -47.94 -29.19
CA ASP A 295 11.19 -48.51 -28.02
C ASP A 295 12.15 -47.56 -27.27
N HIS A 296 11.74 -47.13 -26.06
CA HIS A 296 12.49 -47.54 -24.89
C HIS A 296 11.71 -47.31 -23.59
N ARG A 297 11.48 -48.45 -22.94
CA ARG A 297 11.22 -48.66 -21.51
C ARG A 297 12.30 -48.01 -20.62
N GLY A 298 11.86 -47.58 -19.45
CA GLY A 298 12.68 -47.22 -18.28
C GLY A 298 11.71 -46.90 -17.14
N ASP A 299 11.04 -47.91 -16.60
CA ASP A 299 11.50 -48.77 -15.49
C ASP A 299 11.36 -48.08 -14.12
N THR A 300 10.62 -48.77 -13.28
CA THR A 300 10.13 -48.41 -11.94
C THR A 300 10.87 -49.25 -10.92
N ASP A 301 11.43 -48.64 -9.86
CA ASP A 301 11.39 -49.15 -8.47
C ASP A 301 12.24 -48.24 -7.57
N GLN A 302 11.68 -47.68 -6.49
CA GLN A 302 11.53 -48.25 -5.14
C GLN A 302 12.81 -48.32 -4.28
N THR A 303 12.72 -47.57 -3.17
CA THR A 303 13.16 -47.92 -1.80
C THR A 303 14.66 -47.93 -1.44
N ALA A 304 15.04 -46.97 -0.58
CA ALA A 304 15.73 -47.18 0.72
C ALA A 304 15.85 -45.80 1.40
N ARG A 305 15.05 -45.44 2.41
CA ARG A 305 15.29 -45.72 3.85
C ARG A 305 16.78 -45.70 4.23
N GLU A 306 17.24 -44.56 4.74
CA GLU A 306 18.25 -44.58 5.79
C GLU A 306 17.96 -43.51 6.85
N VAL A 307 17.66 -44.03 8.03
CA VAL A 307 17.43 -43.33 9.28
C VAL A 307 18.80 -43.06 9.89
N THR A 308 19.15 -41.82 10.15
CA THR A 308 20.24 -41.48 11.09
C THR A 308 19.70 -40.61 12.21
N HIS A 309 19.41 -41.29 13.32
CA HIS A 309 19.34 -40.72 14.67
C HIS A 309 20.78 -40.54 15.19
N GLY A 310 21.11 -39.36 15.71
CA GLY A 310 22.36 -39.18 16.44
C GLY A 310 22.59 -37.76 16.92
N GLY A 311 22.46 -37.53 18.24
CA GLY A 311 23.06 -36.37 18.90
C GLY A 311 22.34 -35.89 20.16
N PRO A 312 22.86 -36.17 21.38
CA PRO A 312 22.25 -35.74 22.63
C PRO A 312 22.61 -34.29 22.99
N GLU A 313 21.64 -33.61 23.59
CA GLU A 313 21.79 -32.30 24.23
C GLU A 313 22.69 -32.38 25.48
N ARG A 314 23.42 -31.28 25.71
CA ARG A 314 24.06 -30.91 26.97
C ARG A 314 23.15 -29.97 27.74
#